data_AF-A0A381VS42-F1
#
_entry.id   AF-A0A381VS42-F1
#
_cell.length_a   1.000
_cell.length_b   1.000
_cell.length_c   1.000
_cell.angle_alpha   90.00
_cell.angle_beta   90.00
_cell.angle_gamma   90.00
#
_symmetry.space_group_name_H-M   'P 1'
#
loop_
_entity.id
_entity.type
_entity.pdbx_description
1 polymer ?
#
loop_
_entity_poly.entity_id
_entity_poly.type
_entity_poly.pdbx_seq_one_letter_code
_entity_poly.pdbx_strand_id
1 'polypeptide(L)'
;MKLLLDFFPVVAFFVAYQITDIYVATATIMVAMVFQIIVLWLWKRSIGRMVLLSTLLVLIFGSITLWLRDGIFIQWKPTVIYILLALGFSGAQLLTKSTPMERLMGETITINSAIWRKINVMWIGVFLFLAVT
;
A
#
# COMPACT_ATOMS: atom_id res chain seq x y z
N MET A 1 6.26 21.39 10.64
CA MET A 1 6.84 20.60 11.74
C MET A 1 6.09 19.29 12.07
N LYS A 2 4.76 19.20 11.94
CA LYS A 2 4.04 17.89 12.05
C LYS A 2 4.42 16.91 10.94
N LEU A 3 4.46 17.40 9.70
CA LEU A 3 4.78 16.58 8.52
C LEU A 3 6.14 15.86 8.61
N LEU A 4 7.21 16.53 9.08
CA LEU A 4 8.52 15.87 9.26
C LEU A 4 8.49 14.76 10.32
N LEU A 5 7.73 14.94 11.41
CA LEU A 5 7.56 13.91 12.44
C LEU A 5 6.65 12.77 11.96
N ASP A 6 5.64 13.07 11.15
CA ASP A 6 4.71 12.07 10.60
C ASP A 6 5.39 11.18 9.54
N PHE A 7 6.41 11.70 8.84
CA PHE A 7 7.21 10.94 7.87
C PHE A 7 8.37 10.18 8.51
N PHE A 8 8.75 10.48 9.76
CA PHE A 8 9.90 9.84 10.41
C PHE A 8 9.83 8.31 10.42
N PRO A 9 8.72 7.66 10.83
CA PRO A 9 8.65 6.20 10.81
C PRO A 9 8.70 5.61 9.40
N VAL A 10 8.12 6.32 8.43
CA VAL A 10 8.11 5.89 7.02
C VAL A 10 9.51 5.94 6.43
N VAL A 11 10.27 7.00 6.72
CA VAL A 11 11.66 7.12 6.28
C VAL A 11 12.53 6.05 6.97
N ALA A 12 12.35 5.85 8.29
CA ALA A 12 13.06 4.81 9.03
C ALA A 12 12.77 3.39 8.47
N PHE A 13 11.51 3.12 8.12
CA PHE A 13 11.12 1.89 7.44
C PHE A 13 11.84 1.72 6.11
N PHE A 14 11.84 2.75 5.27
CA PHE A 14 12.40 2.69 3.93
C PHE A 14 13.91 2.45 3.95
N VAL A 15 14.62 3.14 4.84
CA VAL A 15 16.07 2.97 5.04
C VAL A 15 16.37 1.57 5.55
N ALA A 16 15.63 1.08 6.55
CA ALA A 16 15.79 -0.28 7.04
C ALA A 16 15.50 -1.32 5.95
N TYR A 17 14.43 -1.14 5.17
CA TYR A 17 14.08 -2.05 4.07
C TYR A 17 15.12 -2.10 2.95
N GLN A 18 15.83 -0.99 2.69
CA GLN A 18 16.84 -0.97 1.65
C GLN A 18 18.13 -1.70 2.05
N ILE A 19 18.42 -1.75 3.36
CA ILE A 19 19.67 -2.30 3.91
C ILE A 19 19.44 -3.72 4.48
N THR A 20 18.20 -4.06 4.84
CA THR A 20 17.85 -5.29 5.56
C THR A 20 16.53 -5.88 5.06
N ASP A 21 16.12 -7.03 5.62
CA ASP A 21 14.88 -7.70 5.23
C ASP A 21 13.59 -6.99 5.70
N ILE A 22 12.47 -7.34 5.07
CA ILE A 22 11.14 -6.77 5.35
C ILE A 22 10.70 -6.91 6.82
N TYR A 23 11.19 -7.92 7.53
CA TYR A 23 10.92 -8.12 8.95
C TYR A 23 11.62 -7.09 9.82
N VAL A 24 12.89 -6.81 9.51
CA VAL A 24 13.68 -5.81 10.24
C VAL A 24 13.13 -4.42 9.94
N ALA A 25 12.71 -4.16 8.69
CA ALA A 25 11.99 -2.94 8.34
C ALA A 25 10.68 -2.79 9.13
N THR A 26 9.87 -3.85 9.23
CA THR A 26 8.61 -3.87 9.98
C THR A 26 8.85 -3.64 11.48
N ALA A 27 9.86 -4.27 12.06
CA ALA A 27 10.26 -4.02 13.45
C ALA A 27 10.70 -2.56 13.64
N THR A 28 11.47 -2.02 12.68
CA THR A 28 11.98 -0.65 12.72
C THR A 28 10.86 0.37 12.69
N ILE A 29 9.84 0.21 11.83
CA ILE A 29 8.70 1.15 11.80
C ILE A 29 7.89 1.09 13.08
N MET A 30 7.69 -0.10 13.68
CA MET A 30 7.01 -0.24 14.96
C MET A 30 7.75 0.51 16.08
N VAL A 31 9.07 0.31 16.18
CA VAL A 31 9.91 1.02 17.16
C VAL A 31 9.88 2.53 16.90
N ALA A 32 9.98 2.95 15.64
CA ALA A 32 9.96 4.37 15.25
C ALA A 32 8.62 5.05 15.58
N MET A 33 7.49 4.38 15.37
CA MET A 33 6.17 4.92 15.74
C MET A 33 5.98 5.03 17.25
N VAL A 34 6.43 4.03 18.01
CA VAL A 34 6.41 4.09 19.49
C VAL A 34 7.28 5.25 19.98
N PHE A 35 8.48 5.38 19.43
CA PHE A 35 9.39 6.48 19.75
C PHE A 35 8.78 7.84 19.40
N GLN A 36 8.15 7.97 18.22
CA GLN A 36 7.47 9.18 17.81
C GLN A 36 6.36 9.57 18.79
N ILE A 37 5.55 8.62 19.26
CA ILE A 37 4.51 8.90 20.28
C ILE A 37 5.13 9.42 21.57
N ILE A 38 6.22 8.80 22.05
CA ILE A 38 6.90 9.22 23.28
C ILE A 38 7.43 10.64 23.14
N VAL A 39 8.10 10.96 22.03
CA VAL A 39 8.63 12.31 21.75
C VAL A 39 7.49 13.33 21.63
N LEU A 40 6.41 12.99 20.92
CA LEU A 40 5.24 13.87 20.79
C LEU A 40 4.54 14.12 22.12
N TRP A 41 4.47 13.11 22.99
CA TRP A 41 3.90 13.23 24.32
C TRP A 41 4.74 14.15 25.21
N LEU A 42 6.06 14.01 25.20
CA LEU A 42 6.99 14.85 25.96
C LEU A 42 6.99 16.31 25.50
N TRP A 43 6.92 16.56 24.19
CA TRP A 43 6.99 17.94 23.65
C TRP A 43 5.65 18.66 23.62
N LYS A 44 4.58 18.01 23.17
CA LYS A 44 3.30 18.68 22.90
C LYS A 44 2.18 18.30 23.85
N ARG A 45 2.33 17.25 24.67
CA ARG A 45 1.29 16.66 25.55
C ARG A 45 -0.08 16.39 24.88
N SER A 46 -0.16 16.51 23.55
CA SER A 46 -1.37 16.37 22.75
C SER A 46 -1.06 15.44 21.58
N ILE A 47 -1.41 14.17 21.74
CA ILE A 47 -1.29 13.16 20.69
C ILE A 47 -2.59 13.18 19.88
N GLY A 48 -2.47 13.30 18.55
CA GLY A 48 -3.63 13.15 17.68
C GLY A 48 -4.18 11.73 17.78
N ARG A 49 -5.49 11.58 18.02
CA ARG A 49 -6.15 10.25 18.13
C ARG A 49 -5.80 9.34 16.95
N MET A 50 -5.66 9.91 15.76
CA MET A 50 -5.30 9.19 14.55
C MET A 50 -3.91 8.55 14.60
N VAL A 51 -2.89 9.24 15.13
CA VAL A 51 -1.53 8.67 15.29
C VAL A 51 -1.52 7.52 16.28
N LEU A 52 -2.30 7.65 17.36
CA LEU A 52 -2.42 6.65 18.42
C LEU A 52 -3.10 5.37 17.90
N LEU A 53 -4.22 5.53 17.17
CA LEU A 53 -4.90 4.43 16.47
C LEU A 53 -4.01 3.79 15.42
N SER A 54 -3.38 4.57 14.54
CA SER A 54 -2.48 4.04 13.51
C SER A 54 -1.31 3.26 14.11
N THR A 55 -0.69 3.76 15.18
CA THR A 55 0.41 3.06 15.85
C THR A 55 -0.06 1.77 16.51
N LEU A 56 -1.24 1.78 17.15
CA LEU A 56 -1.84 0.57 17.72
C LEU A 56 -2.10 -0.49 16.63
N LEU A 57 -2.68 -0.08 15.50
CA LEU A 57 -2.87 -0.97 14.36
C LEU A 57 -1.54 -1.52 13.83
N VAL A 58 -0.54 -0.66 13.61
CA VAL A 58 0.78 -1.06 13.10
C VAL A 58 1.46 -2.01 14.08
N LEU A 59 1.35 -1.80 15.39
CA LEU A 59 1.85 -2.72 16.40
C LEU A 59 1.14 -4.07 16.34
N ILE A 60 -0.20 -4.11 16.27
CA ILE A 60 -0.94 -5.38 16.22
C ILE A 60 -0.60 -6.14 14.94
N PHE A 61 -0.76 -5.51 13.77
CA PHE A 61 -0.50 -6.14 12.49
C PHE A 61 0.99 -6.47 12.28
N GLY A 62 1.89 -5.58 12.69
CA GLY A 62 3.33 -5.79 12.62
C GLY A 62 3.80 -6.90 13.56
N SER A 63 3.24 -7.01 14.77
CA SER A 63 3.54 -8.10 15.70
C SER A 63 3.08 -9.45 15.14
N ILE A 64 1.88 -9.52 14.58
CA ILE A 64 1.37 -10.73 13.90
C ILE A 64 2.28 -11.10 12.74
N THR A 65 2.72 -10.11 11.96
CA THR A 65 3.62 -10.30 10.81
C THR A 65 4.99 -10.82 11.24
N LEU A 66 5.55 -10.30 12.33
CA LEU A 66 6.81 -10.79 12.92
C LEU A 66 6.66 -12.16 13.57
N TRP A 67 5.50 -12.46 14.15
CA TRP A 67 5.27 -13.70 14.88
C TRP A 67 5.04 -14.87 13.93
N LEU A 68 4.31 -14.65 12.83
CA LEU A 68 4.14 -15.68 11.81
C LEU A 68 5.45 -16.01 11.07
N ARG A 69 6.43 -15.09 10.99
CA ARG A 69 7.71 -15.24 10.26
C ARG A 69 7.59 -15.87 8.85
N ASP A 70 6.41 -15.83 8.25
CA ASP A 70 6.14 -16.38 6.93
C ASP A 70 6.26 -15.25 5.90
N GLY A 71 7.38 -15.24 5.18
CA GLY A 71 7.69 -14.19 4.17
C GLY A 71 6.75 -14.27 2.98
N ILE A 72 6.22 -15.47 2.79
CA ILE A 72 5.17 -15.84 1.86
C ILE A 72 3.90 -15.01 2.15
N PHE A 73 3.54 -14.73 3.40
CA PHE A 73 2.32 -13.99 3.73
C PHE A 73 2.38 -12.49 3.36
N ILE A 74 3.59 -11.90 3.34
CA ILE A 74 3.79 -10.50 2.93
C ILE A 74 3.89 -10.40 1.41
N GLN A 75 4.53 -11.38 0.75
CA GLN A 75 4.66 -11.43 -0.71
C GLN A 75 3.33 -11.75 -1.42
N TRP A 76 2.44 -12.52 -0.79
CA TRP A 76 1.15 -12.87 -1.40
C TRP A 76 0.14 -11.72 -1.37
N LYS A 77 0.31 -10.73 -0.48
CA LYS A 77 -0.58 -9.54 -0.44
C LYS A 77 -0.60 -8.79 -1.79
N PRO A 78 0.55 -8.42 -2.40
CA PRO A 78 0.60 -7.86 -3.75
C PRO A 78 -0.02 -8.76 -4.81
N THR A 79 0.33 -10.05 -4.85
CA THR A 79 -0.16 -11.00 -5.85
C THR A 79 -1.69 -11.11 -5.86
N VAL A 80 -2.30 -11.24 -4.68
CA VAL A 80 -3.77 -11.30 -4.55
C VAL A 80 -4.41 -9.99 -5.01
N ILE A 81 -3.83 -8.84 -4.68
CA ILE A 81 -4.32 -7.53 -5.15
C ILE A 81 -4.23 -7.44 -6.67
N TYR A 82 -3.13 -7.87 -7.28
CA TYR A 82 -2.97 -7.86 -8.73
C TYR A 82 -3.97 -8.80 -9.42
N ILE A 83 -4.24 -9.98 -8.87
CA ILE A 83 -5.28 -10.89 -9.37
C ILE A 83 -6.67 -10.24 -9.25
N LEU A 84 -6.99 -9.62 -8.12
CA LEU A 84 -8.26 -8.91 -7.93
C LEU A 84 -8.41 -7.73 -8.89
N LEU A 85 -7.33 -6.97 -9.14
CA LEU A 85 -7.33 -5.88 -10.13
C LEU A 85 -7.49 -6.43 -11.55
N ALA A 86 -6.81 -7.52 -11.91
CA ALA A 86 -6.98 -8.19 -13.20
C ALA A 86 -8.42 -8.69 -13.40
N LEU A 87 -9.02 -9.32 -12.38
CA LEU A 87 -10.42 -9.75 -12.40
C LEU A 87 -11.38 -8.56 -12.45
N GLY A 88 -11.11 -7.48 -11.71
CA GLY A 88 -11.92 -6.27 -11.72
C GLY A 88 -11.91 -5.58 -13.08
N PHE A 89 -10.73 -5.46 -13.71
CA PHE A 89 -10.59 -4.89 -15.05
C PHE A 89 -11.23 -5.79 -16.12
N SER A 90 -11.14 -7.12 -15.97
CA SER A 90 -11.79 -8.09 -16.86
C SER A 90 -13.31 -8.05 -16.72
N GLY A 91 -13.81 -8.07 -15.48
CA GLY A 91 -15.23 -7.98 -15.17
C GLY A 91 -15.84 -6.65 -15.60
N ALA A 92 -15.12 -5.53 -15.42
CA ALA A 92 -15.56 -4.23 -15.89
C ALA A 92 -15.69 -4.18 -17.42
N GLN A 93 -14.79 -4.83 -18.16
CA GLN A 93 -14.88 -4.89 -19.63
C GLN A 93 -16.07 -5.72 -20.13
N LEU A 94 -16.50 -6.73 -19.36
CA LEU A 94 -17.62 -7.61 -19.70
C LEU A 94 -18.99 -7.06 -19.23
N LEU A 95 -19.02 -6.41 -18.06
CA LEU A 95 -20.26 -5.96 -17.42
C LEU A 95 -20.57 -4.48 -17.67
N THR A 96 -19.59 -3.68 -18.10
CA THR A 96 -19.72 -2.22 -18.23
C THR A 96 -19.39 -1.74 -19.65
N LYS A 97 -20.11 -0.73 -20.14
CA LYS A 97 -19.85 -0.10 -21.44
C LYS A 97 -18.53 0.69 -21.49
N SER A 98 -18.08 1.22 -20.35
CA SER A 98 -16.83 1.96 -20.18
C SER A 98 -15.83 1.23 -19.31
N THR A 99 -14.55 1.31 -19.68
CA THR A 99 -13.46 0.68 -18.92
C THR A 99 -13.13 1.47 -17.65
N PRO A 100 -12.53 0.86 -16.61
CA PRO A 100 -12.09 1.58 -15.42
C PRO A 100 -11.16 2.76 -15.74
N MET A 101 -10.24 2.56 -16.68
CA MET A 101 -9.29 3.59 -17.08
C MET A 101 -9.97 4.76 -17.83
N GLU A 102 -10.96 4.46 -18.66
CA GLU A 102 -11.81 5.46 -19.31
C GLU A 102 -12.63 6.28 -18.32
N ARG A 103 -13.08 5.68 -17.21
CA ARG A 103 -13.79 6.41 -16.15
C ARG A 103 -12.86 7.32 -15.35
N LEU A 104 -11.61 6.92 -15.14
CA LEU A 104 -10.63 7.68 -14.38
C LEU A 104 -10.01 8.82 -15.19
N MET A 105 -9.81 8.62 -16.49
CA MET A 105 -9.05 9.54 -17.34
C MET A 105 -9.86 10.14 -18.50
N GLY A 106 -11.07 9.65 -18.75
CA GLY A 106 -11.92 10.11 -19.86
C GLY A 106 -12.40 11.54 -19.73
N GLU A 107 -12.39 12.12 -18.52
CA GLU A 107 -12.67 13.55 -18.31
C GLU A 107 -11.51 14.45 -18.77
N THR A 108 -10.29 13.94 -18.81
CA THR A 108 -9.08 14.71 -19.19
C THR A 108 -8.59 14.36 -20.59
N ILE A 109 -8.84 13.15 -21.08
CA ILE A 109 -8.34 12.63 -22.36
C ILE A 109 -9.49 12.03 -23.16
N THR A 110 -9.82 12.67 -24.28
CA THR A 110 -10.85 12.19 -25.21
C THR A 110 -10.25 11.26 -26.27
N ILE A 111 -10.27 9.95 -26.02
CA ILE A 111 -9.89 8.93 -27.01
C ILE A 111 -11.05 7.97 -27.25
N ASN A 112 -11.04 7.34 -28.43
CA ASN A 112 -12.07 6.40 -28.86
C ASN A 112 -12.18 5.21 -27.88
N SER A 113 -13.41 4.81 -27.54
CA SER A 113 -13.72 3.68 -26.66
C SER A 113 -13.07 2.35 -27.09
N ALA A 114 -12.79 2.18 -28.39
CA ALA A 114 -12.02 1.03 -28.89
C ALA A 114 -10.56 1.01 -28.40
N ILE A 115 -9.94 2.18 -28.23
CA ILE A 115 -8.56 2.31 -27.72
C ILE A 115 -8.55 2.08 -26.20
N TRP A 116 -9.55 2.59 -25.49
CA TRP A 116 -9.74 2.32 -24.05
C TRP A 116 -9.83 0.82 -23.73
N ARG A 117 -10.54 0.06 -24.56
CA ARG A 117 -10.59 -1.41 -24.43
C ARG A 117 -9.23 -2.07 -24.61
N LYS A 118 -8.40 -1.62 -25.57
CA LYS A 118 -7.04 -2.14 -25.75
C LYS A 118 -6.15 -1.83 -24.53
N ILE A 119 -6.24 -0.60 -24.01
CA ILE A 119 -5.50 -0.18 -22.81
C ILE A 119 -5.90 -1.03 -21.60
N ASN A 120 -7.20 -1.29 -21.43
CA ASN A 120 -7.71 -2.14 -20.36
C ASN A 120 -7.16 -3.57 -20.43
N VAL A 121 -7.11 -4.16 -21.63
CA VAL A 121 -6.52 -5.49 -21.85
C VAL A 121 -5.02 -5.51 -21.55
N MET A 122 -4.29 -4.45 -21.92
CA MET A 122 -2.88 -4.32 -21.55
C MET A 122 -2.68 -4.27 -20.03
N TRP A 123 -3.54 -3.54 -19.31
CA TRP A 123 -3.52 -3.50 -17.85
C TRP A 123 -3.81 -4.85 -17.21
N ILE A 124 -4.79 -5.60 -17.73
CA ILE A 124 -5.05 -6.99 -17.27
C ILE A 124 -3.79 -7.84 -17.45
N GLY A 125 -3.11 -7.74 -18.59
CA GLY A 125 -1.86 -8.46 -18.85
C GLY A 125 -0.74 -8.07 -17.88
N VAL A 126 -0.57 -6.77 -17.59
CA VAL A 126 0.43 -6.28 -16.63
C VAL A 126 0.12 -6.78 -15.22
N PHE A 127 -1.13 -6.71 -14.77
CA PHE A 127 -1.51 -7.20 -13.45
C PHE A 127 -1.31 -8.72 -13.33
N LEU A 128 -1.62 -9.50 -14.36
CA LEU A 128 -1.35 -10.94 -14.36
C LEU A 128 0.16 -11.24 -14.36
N PHE A 129 0.96 -10.47 -15.10
CA PHE A 129 2.42 -10.61 -15.09
C PHE A 129 3.02 -10.30 -13.71
N LEU A 130 2.59 -9.20 -13.09
CA LEU A 130 2.98 -8.81 -11.72
C LEU A 130 2.46 -9.77 -10.64
N ALA A 131 1.39 -10.52 -10.91
CA ALA A 131 0.91 -11.55 -9.99
C ALA A 131 1.80 -12.79 -9.98
N VAL A 132 2.47 -13.09 -11.09
CA VAL A 132 3.29 -14.31 -11.27
C VAL A 132 4.78 -14.06 -10.95
N THR A 133 5.23 -12.80 -10.99
CA THR A 133 6.62 -12.39 -10.70
C THR A 133 6.80 -11.95 -9.26
#